data_AF-A0A431U2A7-F1
#
_entry.id   AF-A0A431U2A7-F1
#
_cell.length_a   1.000
_cell.length_b   1.000
_cell.length_c   1.000
_cell.angle_alpha   90.00
_cell.angle_beta   90.00
_cell.angle_gamma   90.00
#
_symmetry.space_group_name_H-M   'P 1'
#
loop_
_entity.id
_entity.type
_entity.pdbx_description
1 polymer ?
#
loop_
_entity_poly.entity_id
_entity_poly.type
_entity_poly.pdbx_seq_one_letter_code
_entity_poly.pdbx_strand_id
1 'polypeptide(L)'
;MMLERIVTGLLLTTMGGLAGHLASFTAPSAAQLPVPLNPLDSLLRATPALASVVQQAEKYELQIIYTRIDRDVQNQPHFTQYDYRLDERAYFNPASLVKLPVAILSLQKLNELRQQVPALTRRSIMATGVAGRCQTAVPFAAPADSDRVASVGNYIKRMLLVSDNQAYNRLYEFLGQQYLHEQLQALGYPQVRITRRFAPCDTAANRCTNPITFHEPSGSLIYRQPAACNTSPLSLPLGRVQKGRGYYAGGKLIQRPYDFTTANYLPLQVVNNLLKTVIFPPSAPAAKQPTLTAADISFLQYYLSATPQSSGFRPYAGPEYFAAYKKYLYYGRQRQAQPQPGLRIYNIVGMSHGYLADCAYFFDEKSGIEFMLSAVLYVNADGILNDGQYEYTTMGLPFLAQLGQTVYRLEQHRPRPFRPFLPAPTSR
;
A
#
# COMPACT_ATOMS: atom_id res chain seq x y z
N MET A 1 35.51 52.48 41.87
CA MET A 1 35.01 53.74 41.28
C MET A 1 33.53 53.55 40.99
N MET A 2 32.67 53.72 42.01
CA MET A 2 31.78 54.90 42.25
C MET A 2 30.77 55.05 41.09
N LEU A 3 29.48 54.72 41.18
CA LEU A 3 28.40 54.95 42.17
C LEU A 3 28.05 56.44 42.38
N GLU A 4 26.83 56.84 41.95
CA GLU A 4 25.91 57.91 42.46
C GLU A 4 24.89 58.27 41.34
N ARG A 5 23.55 58.20 41.45
CA ARG A 5 22.51 58.84 42.32
C ARG A 5 22.40 60.37 42.20
N ILE A 6 21.31 60.85 41.58
CA ILE A 6 20.58 62.13 41.83
C ILE A 6 19.09 61.84 41.45
N VAL A 7 18.08 61.76 42.34
CA VAL A 7 17.40 62.75 43.22
C VAL A 7 16.58 63.79 42.43
N THR A 8 15.28 63.54 42.22
CA THR A 8 14.11 64.14 42.90
C THR A 8 13.59 65.44 42.25
N GLY A 9 12.29 65.48 41.97
CA GLY A 9 11.59 66.70 41.55
C GLY A 9 10.10 66.44 41.35
N LEU A 10 9.32 66.58 42.42
CA LEU A 10 7.86 66.57 42.45
C LEU A 10 7.37 68.02 42.27
N LEU A 11 6.42 68.29 41.37
CA LEU A 11 5.50 69.42 41.50
C LEU A 11 4.26 69.22 40.62
N LEU A 12 3.11 69.23 41.30
CA LEU A 12 1.76 69.24 40.76
C LEU A 12 1.50 70.53 39.96
N THR A 13 0.76 70.43 38.86
CA THR A 13 -0.37 71.33 38.58
C THR A 13 -1.38 70.65 37.67
N THR A 14 -2.62 70.69 38.10
CA THR A 14 -3.86 70.24 37.46
C THR A 14 -4.27 71.13 36.29
N MET A 15 -4.68 70.53 35.17
CA MET A 15 -5.78 71.06 34.34
C MET A 15 -6.48 69.90 33.61
N GLY A 16 -7.79 69.87 33.72
CA GLY A 16 -8.64 68.83 33.16
C GLY A 16 -8.82 68.93 31.65
N GLY A 17 -9.15 67.79 31.04
CA GLY A 17 -9.58 67.67 29.66
C GLY A 17 -10.16 66.27 29.44
N LEU A 18 -11.40 66.22 28.95
CA LEU A 18 -12.18 65.02 28.71
C LEU A 18 -11.44 63.98 27.87
N ALA A 19 -11.45 62.72 28.30
CA ALA A 19 -11.21 61.57 27.41
C ALA A 19 -12.11 60.40 27.84
N GLY A 20 -12.90 59.91 26.88
CA GLY A 20 -14.02 59.01 27.08
C GLY A 20 -13.70 57.64 27.66
N HIS A 21 -14.74 57.02 28.20
CA HIS A 21 -14.75 55.62 28.60
C HIS A 21 -14.46 54.72 27.40
N LEU A 22 -13.23 54.23 27.30
CA LEU A 22 -12.92 53.06 26.49
C LEU A 22 -13.39 51.82 27.25
N ALA A 23 -14.57 51.33 26.89
CA ALA A 23 -15.03 50.00 27.26
C ALA A 23 -13.99 48.98 26.77
N SER A 24 -13.42 48.23 27.71
CA SER A 24 -12.50 47.13 27.41
C SER A 24 -13.29 46.00 26.75
N PHE A 25 -13.28 45.94 25.42
CA PHE A 25 -13.75 44.77 24.69
C PHE A 25 -12.78 43.62 24.94
N THR A 26 -13.12 42.75 25.87
CA THR A 26 -12.54 41.41 25.95
C THR A 26 -12.89 40.69 24.65
N ALA A 27 -11.87 40.42 23.83
CA ALA A 27 -12.04 39.59 22.65
C ALA A 27 -12.66 38.23 23.05
N PRO A 28 -13.69 37.75 22.36
CA PRO A 28 -14.23 36.43 22.65
C PRO A 28 -13.12 35.41 22.42
N SER A 29 -12.89 34.57 23.43
CA SER A 29 -12.09 33.36 23.32
C SER A 29 -12.47 32.66 22.03
N ALA A 30 -11.51 32.42 21.14
CA ALA A 30 -11.72 31.64 19.94
C ALA A 30 -12.32 30.30 20.37
N ALA A 31 -13.61 30.12 20.12
CA ALA A 31 -14.26 28.85 20.31
C ALA A 31 -13.46 27.84 19.48
N GLN A 32 -12.89 26.83 20.14
CA GLN A 32 -12.35 25.67 19.44
C GLN A 32 -13.48 25.15 18.56
N LEU A 33 -13.33 25.33 17.24
CA LEU A 33 -14.22 24.73 16.26
C LEU A 33 -14.32 23.24 16.64
N PRO A 34 -15.54 22.68 16.78
CA PRO A 34 -15.69 21.29 17.17
C PRO A 34 -14.84 20.44 16.25
N VAL A 35 -13.97 19.61 16.85
CA VAL A 35 -13.18 18.63 16.10
C VAL A 35 -14.16 17.90 15.20
N PRO A 36 -13.97 17.91 13.86
CA PRO A 36 -14.90 17.24 12.97
C PRO A 36 -15.06 15.80 13.45
N LEU A 37 -16.29 15.42 13.79
CA LEU A 37 -16.62 14.08 14.28
C LEU A 37 -16.01 13.05 13.34
N ASN A 38 -15.18 12.12 13.84
CA ASN A 38 -14.61 11.04 13.02
C ASN A 38 -15.78 10.28 12.36
N PRO A 39 -16.02 10.45 11.05
CA PRO A 39 -17.18 9.85 10.41
C PRO A 39 -17.02 8.33 10.33
N LEU A 40 -15.78 7.82 10.37
CA LEU A 40 -15.50 6.39 10.28
C LEU A 40 -16.01 5.64 11.51
N ASP A 41 -15.70 6.11 12.73
CA ASP A 41 -16.15 5.47 13.97
C ASP A 41 -17.68 5.35 14.03
N SER A 42 -18.37 6.46 13.76
CA SER A 42 -19.83 6.52 13.75
C SER A 42 -20.41 5.62 12.67
N LEU A 43 -19.86 5.63 11.45
CA LEU A 43 -20.28 4.79 10.33
C LEU A 43 -20.15 3.29 10.66
N LEU A 44 -19.03 2.89 11.26
CA LEU A 44 -18.76 1.50 11.64
C LEU A 44 -19.75 1.00 12.69
N ARG A 45 -20.05 1.82 13.71
CA ARG A 45 -20.98 1.45 14.80
C ARG A 45 -22.45 1.49 14.35
N ALA A 46 -22.81 2.41 13.47
CA ALA A 46 -24.18 2.59 13.00
C ALA A 46 -24.59 1.61 11.89
N THR A 47 -23.66 0.81 11.36
CA THR A 47 -23.94 -0.13 10.26
C THR A 47 -24.09 -1.56 10.79
N PRO A 48 -25.32 -2.12 10.88
CA PRO A 48 -25.54 -3.45 11.46
C PRO A 48 -24.75 -4.57 10.77
N ALA A 49 -24.57 -4.47 9.45
CA ALA A 49 -23.81 -5.45 8.67
C ALA A 49 -22.31 -5.51 9.03
N LEU A 50 -21.76 -4.50 9.71
CA LEU A 50 -20.37 -4.44 10.17
C LEU A 50 -20.23 -4.79 11.66
N ALA A 51 -21.34 -4.79 12.41
CA ALA A 51 -21.34 -4.81 13.86
C ALA A 51 -20.67 -6.06 14.45
N SER A 52 -20.86 -7.24 13.83
CA SER A 52 -20.30 -8.51 14.33
C SER A 52 -18.78 -8.50 14.45
N VAL A 53 -18.11 -7.81 13.52
CA VAL A 53 -16.65 -7.64 13.51
C VAL A 53 -16.24 -6.41 14.33
N VAL A 54 -16.92 -5.27 14.15
CA VAL A 54 -16.56 -4.00 14.81
C VAL A 54 -16.69 -4.10 16.33
N GLN A 55 -17.71 -4.78 16.86
CA GLN A 55 -17.87 -4.99 18.30
C GLN A 55 -16.81 -5.91 18.91
N GLN A 56 -16.16 -6.74 18.07
CA GLN A 56 -15.08 -7.66 18.43
C GLN A 56 -13.77 -7.26 17.73
N ALA A 57 -13.56 -5.96 17.47
CA ALA A 57 -12.47 -5.49 16.62
C ALA A 57 -11.08 -5.92 17.09
N GLU A 58 -10.89 -6.13 18.40
CA GLU A 58 -9.64 -6.66 18.94
C GLU A 58 -9.39 -8.12 18.55
N LYS A 59 -10.39 -8.99 18.70
CA LYS A 59 -10.33 -10.40 18.27
C LYS A 59 -10.03 -10.52 16.78
N TYR A 60 -10.63 -9.65 15.98
CA TYR A 60 -10.45 -9.63 14.54
C TYR A 60 -9.25 -8.77 14.08
N GLU A 61 -8.48 -8.20 15.01
CA GLU A 61 -7.35 -7.30 14.74
C GLU A 61 -7.63 -6.26 13.65
N LEU A 62 -8.86 -5.73 13.69
CA LEU A 62 -9.37 -4.85 12.66
C LEU A 62 -8.60 -3.53 12.71
N GLN A 63 -8.01 -3.16 11.57
CA GLN A 63 -7.45 -1.83 11.33
C GLN A 63 -8.08 -1.26 10.07
N ILE A 64 -8.48 0.01 10.08
CA ILE A 64 -9.06 0.69 8.91
C ILE A 64 -8.47 2.09 8.78
N ILE A 65 -8.15 2.47 7.54
CA ILE A 65 -7.81 3.83 7.13
C ILE A 65 -8.84 4.25 6.09
N TYR A 66 -9.58 5.34 6.33
CA TYR A 66 -10.43 6.00 5.35
C TYR A 66 -9.85 7.38 5.06
N THR A 67 -9.55 7.66 3.80
CA THR A 67 -9.09 8.99 3.38
C THR A 67 -10.16 9.63 2.52
N ARG A 68 -10.77 10.69 3.03
CA ARG A 68 -11.61 11.58 2.24
C ARG A 68 -10.72 12.37 1.29
N ILE A 69 -11.17 12.48 0.04
CA ILE A 69 -10.52 13.29 -0.98
C ILE A 69 -11.47 14.41 -1.39
N ASP A 70 -11.01 15.64 -1.28
CA ASP A 70 -11.68 16.84 -1.74
C ASP A 70 -10.81 17.51 -2.81
N ARG A 71 -11.39 17.98 -3.90
CA ARG A 71 -10.65 18.74 -4.91
C ARG A 71 -10.91 20.23 -4.75
N ASP A 72 -9.90 21.05 -5.05
CA ASP A 72 -10.07 22.50 -5.14
C ASP A 72 -10.45 22.96 -6.55
N VAL A 73 -10.53 24.29 -6.75
CA VAL A 73 -10.87 24.90 -8.05
C VAL A 73 -9.85 24.57 -9.15
N GLN A 74 -8.60 24.23 -8.79
CA GLN A 74 -7.54 23.79 -9.71
C GLN A 74 -7.52 22.26 -9.87
N ASN A 75 -8.52 21.55 -9.36
CA ASN A 75 -8.64 20.09 -9.39
C ASN A 75 -7.52 19.37 -8.60
N GLN A 76 -6.83 20.06 -7.70
CA GLN A 76 -5.79 19.46 -6.85
C GLN A 76 -6.46 18.72 -5.67
N PRO A 77 -6.03 17.49 -5.36
CA PRO A 77 -6.62 16.70 -4.29
C PRO A 77 -6.07 17.09 -2.91
N HIS A 78 -6.98 17.27 -1.97
CA HIS A 78 -6.76 17.50 -0.55
C HIS A 78 -7.24 16.27 0.23
N PHE A 79 -6.41 15.80 1.16
CA PHE A 79 -6.62 14.52 1.83
C PHE A 79 -6.94 14.73 3.30
N THR A 80 -8.04 14.14 3.78
CA THR A 80 -8.35 14.05 5.23
C THR A 80 -8.40 12.58 5.62
N GLN A 81 -7.47 12.12 6.44
CA GLN A 81 -7.39 10.73 6.90
C GLN A 81 -8.15 10.56 8.22
N TYR A 82 -8.89 9.46 8.32
CA TYR A 82 -9.55 8.98 9.51
C TYR A 82 -9.16 7.51 9.74
N ASP A 83 -8.79 7.20 10.98
CA ASP A 83 -8.26 5.90 11.34
C ASP A 83 -9.17 5.18 12.35
N TYR A 84 -9.16 3.86 12.29
CA TYR A 84 -9.81 2.98 13.27
C TYR A 84 -8.81 1.91 13.69
N ARG A 85 -8.37 1.98 14.96
CA ARG A 85 -7.40 1.04 15.58
C ARG A 85 -6.10 0.85 14.79
N LEU A 86 -5.70 1.85 14.00
CA LEU A 86 -4.44 1.82 13.27
C LEU A 86 -3.28 1.79 14.28
N ASP A 87 -2.47 0.74 14.21
CA ASP A 87 -1.31 0.57 15.09
C ASP A 87 -0.21 -0.18 14.35
N GLU A 88 0.92 0.49 14.11
CA GLU A 88 2.09 -0.12 13.47
C GLU A 88 2.77 -1.16 14.36
N ARG A 89 2.56 -1.13 15.68
CA ARG A 89 3.08 -2.13 16.62
C ARG A 89 2.24 -3.41 16.64
N ALA A 90 0.98 -3.34 16.23
CA ALA A 90 0.12 -4.49 16.06
C ALA A 90 0.47 -5.22 14.74
N TYR A 91 1.31 -6.25 14.84
CA TYR A 91 1.72 -7.05 13.69
C TYR A 91 0.51 -7.67 12.98
N PHE A 92 0.52 -7.59 11.66
CA PHE A 92 -0.24 -8.47 10.78
C PHE A 92 0.68 -9.07 9.71
N ASN A 93 0.34 -10.24 9.19
CA ASN A 93 1.05 -10.80 8.05
C ASN A 93 0.67 -10.03 6.77
N PRO A 94 1.60 -9.27 6.14
CA PRO A 94 1.24 -8.43 5.00
C PRO A 94 0.93 -9.22 3.73
N ALA A 95 1.15 -10.55 3.73
CA ALA A 95 0.86 -11.43 2.63
C ALA A 95 1.34 -10.84 1.30
N SER A 96 0.43 -10.65 0.34
CA SER A 96 0.72 -10.12 -1.00
C SER A 96 0.80 -8.60 -1.09
N LEU A 97 0.57 -7.84 -0.02
CA LEU A 97 0.72 -6.38 -0.04
C LEU A 97 2.16 -5.95 -0.38
N VAL A 98 3.15 -6.78 -0.03
CA VAL A 98 4.57 -6.56 -0.37
C VAL A 98 4.83 -6.47 -1.88
N LYS A 99 3.89 -6.92 -2.72
CA LYS A 99 4.02 -6.84 -4.18
C LYS A 99 3.96 -5.39 -4.69
N LEU A 100 3.28 -4.48 -3.98
CA LEU A 100 3.22 -3.07 -4.37
C LEU A 100 4.59 -2.38 -4.29
N PRO A 101 5.30 -2.35 -3.14
CA PRO A 101 6.64 -1.76 -3.08
C PRO A 101 7.63 -2.44 -4.03
N VAL A 102 7.55 -3.78 -4.19
CA VAL A 102 8.43 -4.49 -5.13
C VAL A 102 8.18 -4.07 -6.58
N ALA A 103 6.91 -3.87 -6.99
CA ALA A 103 6.59 -3.40 -8.34
C ALA A 103 7.10 -1.96 -8.58
N ILE A 104 6.87 -1.06 -7.63
CA ILE A 104 7.33 0.34 -7.67
C ILE A 104 8.85 0.39 -7.81
N LEU A 105 9.56 -0.29 -6.91
CA LEU A 105 11.01 -0.23 -6.85
C LEU A 105 11.68 -0.96 -8.02
N SER A 106 11.02 -1.95 -8.63
CA SER A 106 11.53 -2.61 -9.84
C SER A 106 11.55 -1.64 -11.03
N LEU A 107 10.54 -0.80 -11.17
CA LEU A 107 10.52 0.24 -12.21
C LEU A 107 11.52 1.36 -11.90
N GLN A 108 11.65 1.74 -10.62
CA GLN A 108 12.68 2.68 -10.21
C GLN A 108 14.08 2.18 -10.56
N LYS A 109 14.43 0.95 -10.16
CA LYS A 109 15.74 0.34 -10.45
C LYS A 109 16.01 0.28 -11.95
N LEU A 110 14.98 -0.03 -12.74
CA LEU A 110 15.08 -0.03 -14.20
C LEU A 110 15.39 1.38 -14.73
N ASN A 111 14.73 2.43 -14.22
CA ASN A 111 14.98 3.81 -14.62
C ASN A 111 16.40 4.28 -14.26
N GLU A 112 16.90 3.89 -13.10
CA GLU A 112 18.28 4.16 -12.67
C GLU A 112 19.29 3.49 -13.62
N LEU A 113 19.11 2.20 -13.90
CA LEU A 113 19.97 1.46 -14.83
C LEU A 113 19.91 2.02 -16.26
N ARG A 114 18.73 2.48 -16.71
CA ARG A 114 18.53 3.03 -18.06
C ARG A 114 19.36 4.29 -18.31
N GLN A 115 19.75 5.03 -17.27
CA GLN A 115 20.66 6.18 -17.44
C GLN A 115 22.03 5.75 -17.99
N GLN A 116 22.45 4.51 -17.73
CA GLN A 116 23.70 3.93 -18.21
C GLN A 116 23.49 2.96 -19.38
N VAL A 117 22.32 2.32 -19.44
CA VAL A 117 21.95 1.33 -20.46
C VAL A 117 20.61 1.71 -21.11
N PRO A 118 20.59 2.68 -22.05
CA PRO A 118 19.35 3.22 -22.61
C PRO A 118 18.42 2.18 -23.26
N ALA A 119 18.99 1.08 -23.79
CA ALA A 119 18.23 -0.03 -24.39
C ALA A 119 17.48 -0.90 -23.37
N LEU A 120 17.78 -0.78 -22.07
CA LEU A 120 17.10 -1.53 -21.03
C LEU A 120 15.70 -0.96 -20.80
N THR A 121 14.68 -1.79 -20.99
CA THR A 121 13.28 -1.42 -20.78
C THR A 121 12.55 -2.47 -19.97
N ARG A 122 11.37 -2.13 -19.46
CA ARG A 122 10.48 -3.10 -18.79
C ARG A 122 10.03 -4.25 -19.69
N ARG A 123 10.26 -4.16 -21.00
CA ARG A 123 9.94 -5.21 -22.00
C ARG A 123 11.15 -6.09 -22.32
N SER A 124 12.37 -5.69 -21.95
CA SER A 124 13.57 -6.50 -22.17
C SER A 124 13.41 -7.88 -21.50
N ILE A 125 13.89 -8.93 -22.17
CA ILE A 125 13.76 -10.32 -21.69
C ILE A 125 14.73 -10.50 -20.52
N MET A 126 14.20 -10.87 -19.36
CA MET A 126 14.92 -11.04 -18.11
C MET A 126 15.10 -12.53 -17.82
N ALA A 127 16.31 -13.05 -18.05
CA ALA A 127 16.70 -14.39 -17.63
C ALA A 127 17.24 -14.36 -16.20
N THR A 128 16.98 -15.43 -15.46
CA THR A 128 17.39 -15.60 -14.06
C THR A 128 18.23 -16.86 -13.94
N GLY A 129 19.47 -16.74 -13.49
CA GLY A 129 20.36 -17.89 -13.23
C GLY A 129 20.21 -18.43 -11.81
N VAL A 130 21.13 -19.31 -11.41
CA VAL A 130 21.22 -19.88 -10.06
C VAL A 130 22.65 -19.75 -9.57
N ALA A 131 22.82 -19.29 -8.34
CA ALA A 131 24.12 -19.14 -7.67
C ALA A 131 24.10 -19.59 -6.19
N GLY A 132 23.00 -20.17 -5.72
CA GLY A 132 22.86 -20.62 -4.34
C GLY A 132 21.68 -21.57 -4.14
N ARG A 133 21.55 -22.12 -2.93
CA ARG A 133 20.44 -23.02 -2.57
C ARG A 133 19.08 -22.32 -2.68
N CYS A 134 18.01 -23.10 -2.87
CA CYS A 134 16.62 -22.65 -3.03
C CYS A 134 16.32 -21.79 -4.28
N GLN A 135 17.34 -21.37 -5.03
CA GLN A 135 17.19 -20.56 -6.24
C GLN A 135 16.77 -21.43 -7.43
N THR A 136 15.90 -20.88 -8.27
CA THR A 136 15.42 -21.52 -9.51
C THR A 136 15.74 -20.66 -10.72
N ALA A 137 16.11 -21.28 -11.84
CA ALA A 137 16.42 -20.60 -13.07
C ALA A 137 15.15 -20.26 -13.88
N VAL A 138 15.23 -19.20 -14.68
CA VAL A 138 14.31 -18.91 -15.78
C VAL A 138 15.18 -18.58 -16.99
N PRO A 139 15.23 -19.44 -18.02
CA PRO A 139 16.06 -19.19 -19.19
C PRO A 139 15.48 -18.05 -20.04
N PHE A 140 16.27 -17.58 -21.00
CA PHE A 140 15.77 -16.74 -22.09
C PHE A 140 14.60 -17.44 -22.81
N ALA A 141 13.49 -16.74 -23.04
CA ALA A 141 12.29 -17.32 -23.64
C ALA A 141 11.40 -16.31 -24.37
N ALA A 142 10.96 -16.69 -25.59
CA ALA A 142 10.04 -15.98 -26.49
C ALA A 142 10.45 -14.53 -26.87
N PRO A 143 9.93 -13.96 -27.97
CA PRO A 143 10.17 -12.55 -28.29
C PRO A 143 9.49 -11.61 -27.29
N ALA A 144 10.12 -10.48 -26.97
CA ALA A 144 9.77 -9.53 -25.90
C ALA A 144 8.33 -8.98 -25.90
N ASP A 145 7.62 -9.09 -27.03
CA ASP A 145 6.25 -8.65 -27.25
C ASP A 145 5.19 -9.72 -26.88
N SER A 146 5.61 -10.89 -26.42
CA SER A 146 4.70 -11.95 -25.96
C SER A 146 4.35 -11.86 -24.48
N ASP A 147 3.08 -12.14 -24.15
CA ASP A 147 2.58 -12.28 -22.76
C ASP A 147 3.21 -13.46 -22.00
N ARG A 148 4.00 -14.30 -22.68
CA ARG A 148 4.71 -15.45 -22.10
C ARG A 148 6.17 -15.14 -21.72
N VAL A 149 6.64 -13.92 -21.94
CA VAL A 149 8.02 -13.52 -21.67
C VAL A 149 8.25 -13.24 -20.19
N ALA A 150 9.40 -13.70 -19.70
CA ALA A 150 10.02 -13.24 -18.47
C ALA A 150 10.53 -11.81 -18.66
N SER A 151 9.80 -10.81 -18.19
CA SER A 151 10.22 -9.40 -18.22
C SER A 151 9.70 -8.69 -16.97
N VAL A 152 10.36 -7.60 -16.58
CA VAL A 152 9.92 -6.80 -15.41
C VAL A 152 8.46 -6.37 -15.57
N GLY A 153 8.08 -5.91 -16.76
CA GLY A 153 6.71 -5.54 -17.07
C GLY A 153 5.73 -6.70 -16.88
N ASN A 154 5.99 -7.87 -17.47
CA ASN A 154 5.09 -9.00 -17.33
C ASN A 154 5.02 -9.52 -15.88
N TYR A 155 6.12 -9.52 -15.14
CA TYR A 155 6.06 -9.88 -13.71
C TYR A 155 5.19 -8.92 -12.91
N ILE A 156 5.28 -7.60 -13.16
CA ILE A 156 4.39 -6.62 -12.53
C ILE A 156 2.93 -6.89 -12.89
N LYS A 157 2.59 -7.11 -14.17
CA LYS A 157 1.22 -7.46 -14.59
C LYS A 157 0.69 -8.66 -13.81
N ARG A 158 1.48 -9.73 -13.71
CA ARG A 158 1.11 -10.97 -13.01
C ARG A 158 0.89 -10.76 -11.51
N MET A 159 1.73 -9.94 -10.87
CA MET A 159 1.55 -9.56 -9.47
C MET A 159 0.28 -8.72 -9.25
N LEU A 160 0.04 -7.73 -10.10
CA LEU A 160 -1.06 -6.78 -9.92
C LEU A 160 -2.42 -7.36 -10.32
N LEU A 161 -2.50 -8.22 -11.33
CA LEU A 161 -3.77 -8.83 -11.78
C LEU A 161 -4.21 -10.02 -10.94
N VAL A 162 -3.29 -10.94 -10.64
CA VAL A 162 -3.65 -12.24 -10.03
C VAL A 162 -2.80 -12.62 -8.82
N SER A 163 -1.95 -11.70 -8.36
CA SER A 163 -1.10 -11.92 -7.18
C SER A 163 -0.13 -13.10 -7.36
N ASP A 164 0.47 -13.21 -8.53
CA ASP A 164 1.42 -14.29 -8.85
C ASP A 164 2.67 -14.25 -7.95
N ASN A 165 2.93 -15.36 -7.25
CA ASN A 165 4.06 -15.50 -6.34
C ASN A 165 5.39 -15.72 -7.05
N GLN A 166 5.40 -16.39 -8.20
CA GLN A 166 6.62 -16.60 -8.97
C GLN A 166 7.10 -15.27 -9.56
N ALA A 167 6.20 -14.48 -10.11
CA ALA A 167 6.51 -13.13 -10.58
C ALA A 167 7.09 -12.24 -9.48
N TYR A 168 6.50 -12.28 -8.28
CA TYR A 168 7.06 -11.60 -7.11
C TYR A 168 8.48 -12.09 -6.77
N ASN A 169 8.72 -13.41 -6.77
CA ASN A 169 10.03 -13.96 -6.48
C ASN A 169 11.10 -13.43 -7.45
N ARG A 170 10.78 -13.36 -8.75
CA ARG A 170 11.69 -12.86 -9.78
C ARG A 170 12.03 -11.37 -9.58
N LEU A 171 11.05 -10.56 -9.22
CA LEU A 171 11.31 -9.14 -8.94
C LEU A 171 12.03 -8.91 -7.61
N TYR A 172 11.74 -9.72 -6.58
CA TYR A 172 12.54 -9.73 -5.35
C TYR A 172 14.01 -10.05 -5.64
N GLU A 173 14.27 -11.03 -6.51
CA GLU A 173 15.62 -11.40 -6.94
C GLU A 173 16.31 -10.30 -7.75
N PHE A 174 15.56 -9.66 -8.65
CA PHE A 174 16.05 -8.51 -9.42
C PHE A 174 16.46 -7.36 -8.53
N LEU A 175 15.60 -6.98 -7.59
CA LEU A 175 15.91 -5.90 -6.67
C LEU A 175 17.13 -6.25 -5.81
N GLY A 176 17.15 -7.46 -5.23
CA GLY A 176 18.08 -7.78 -4.17
C GLY A 176 17.57 -7.26 -2.83
N GLN A 177 17.83 -7.98 -1.74
CA GLN A 177 17.31 -7.59 -0.43
C GLN A 177 17.90 -6.25 0.04
N GLN A 178 19.18 -5.98 -0.21
CA GLN A 178 19.82 -4.74 0.25
C GLN A 178 19.22 -3.50 -0.43
N TYR A 179 19.27 -3.45 -1.77
CA TYR A 179 18.67 -2.36 -2.54
C TYR A 179 17.20 -2.12 -2.15
N LEU A 180 16.41 -3.20 -2.01
CA LEU A 180 15.00 -3.09 -1.63
C LEU A 180 14.81 -2.32 -0.32
N HIS A 181 15.60 -2.60 0.71
CA HIS A 181 15.46 -1.94 2.01
C HIS A 181 16.09 -0.55 2.05
N GLU A 182 17.23 -0.35 1.37
CA GLU A 182 17.85 0.98 1.23
C GLU A 182 16.89 1.97 0.55
N GLN A 183 16.21 1.53 -0.52
CA GLN A 183 15.23 2.37 -1.19
C GLN A 183 13.97 2.59 -0.35
N LEU A 184 13.47 1.58 0.37
CA LEU A 184 12.36 1.79 1.30
C LEU A 184 12.72 2.77 2.42
N GLN A 185 13.95 2.72 2.94
CA GLN A 185 14.46 3.71 3.89
C GLN A 185 14.53 5.11 3.28
N ALA A 186 15.03 5.25 2.05
CA ALA A 186 15.08 6.53 1.34
C ALA A 186 13.67 7.13 1.11
N LEU A 187 12.68 6.27 0.85
CA LEU A 187 11.27 6.67 0.76
C LEU A 187 10.64 7.01 2.14
N GLY A 188 11.37 6.86 3.24
CA GLY A 188 10.93 7.20 4.59
C GLY A 188 10.34 6.04 5.39
N TYR A 189 10.60 4.79 5.01
CA TYR A 189 10.08 3.58 5.64
C TYR A 189 11.18 2.65 6.19
N PRO A 190 12.08 3.14 7.08
CA PRO A 190 13.24 2.37 7.57
C PRO A 190 12.88 1.11 8.36
N GLN A 191 11.66 1.02 8.88
CA GLN A 191 11.17 -0.11 9.66
C GLN A 191 10.60 -1.25 8.82
N VAL A 192 10.33 -1.02 7.52
CA VAL A 192 9.72 -2.04 6.66
C VAL A 192 10.68 -3.20 6.44
N ARG A 193 10.12 -4.41 6.38
CA ARG A 193 10.85 -5.63 6.09
C ARG A 193 10.15 -6.43 5.00
N ILE A 194 10.87 -6.66 3.91
CA ILE A 194 10.47 -7.60 2.87
C ILE A 194 11.63 -8.59 2.74
N THR A 195 11.57 -9.67 3.51
CA THR A 195 12.73 -10.51 3.82
C THR A 195 12.82 -11.78 3.00
N ARG A 196 11.75 -12.15 2.27
CA ARG A 196 11.66 -13.48 1.65
C ARG A 196 10.93 -13.51 0.32
N ARG A 197 11.35 -14.50 -0.47
CA ARG A 197 10.58 -15.09 -1.56
C ARG A 197 9.35 -15.83 -0.99
N PHE A 198 8.31 -15.96 -1.80
CA PHE A 198 7.25 -16.95 -1.61
C PHE A 198 7.67 -18.28 -2.23
N ALA A 199 8.70 -18.88 -1.66
CA ALA A 199 9.31 -20.14 -2.05
C ALA A 199 9.87 -20.85 -0.80
N PRO A 200 10.05 -22.17 -0.80
CA PRO A 200 10.63 -22.91 0.32
C PRO A 200 12.12 -22.57 0.45
N CYS A 201 12.42 -21.49 1.17
CA CYS A 201 13.77 -20.98 1.36
C CYS A 201 13.94 -20.46 2.79
N ASP A 202 15.05 -20.78 3.42
CA ASP A 202 15.36 -20.31 4.78
C ASP A 202 15.74 -18.82 4.80
N THR A 203 15.76 -18.22 6.00
CA THR A 203 16.05 -16.80 6.20
C THR A 203 17.42 -16.40 5.63
N ALA A 204 18.44 -17.24 5.78
CA ALA A 204 19.79 -16.93 5.32
C ALA A 204 19.88 -16.96 3.78
N ALA A 205 19.30 -17.97 3.13
CA ALA A 205 19.27 -18.06 1.67
C ALA A 205 18.40 -17.00 1.01
N ASN A 206 17.38 -16.47 1.71
CA ASN A 206 16.60 -15.33 1.22
C ASN A 206 17.38 -14.00 1.17
N ARG A 207 18.54 -13.89 1.83
CA ARG A 207 19.41 -12.71 1.75
C ARG A 207 20.17 -12.64 0.42
N CYS A 208 20.37 -13.78 -0.23
CA CYS A 208 21.15 -13.91 -1.46
C CYS A 208 20.23 -14.10 -2.67
N THR A 209 20.38 -13.23 -3.66
CA THR A 209 19.58 -13.22 -4.89
C THR A 209 20.35 -13.71 -6.10
N ASN A 210 19.59 -14.12 -7.10
CA ASN A 210 20.08 -14.79 -8.30
C ASN A 210 20.88 -13.82 -9.18
N PRO A 211 21.84 -14.33 -9.99
CA PRO A 211 22.37 -13.56 -11.10
C PRO A 211 21.26 -13.39 -12.16
N ILE A 212 21.22 -12.23 -12.80
CA ILE A 212 20.18 -11.85 -13.78
C ILE A 212 20.84 -11.27 -15.03
N THR A 213 20.27 -11.60 -16.19
CA THR A 213 20.67 -11.00 -17.46
C THR A 213 19.45 -10.48 -18.20
N PHE A 214 19.62 -9.35 -18.87
CA PHE A 214 18.61 -8.77 -19.75
C PHE A 214 19.06 -8.91 -21.19
N HIS A 215 18.12 -9.24 -22.07
CA HIS A 215 18.38 -9.54 -23.47
C HIS A 215 17.40 -8.83 -24.40
N GLU A 216 17.86 -8.58 -25.62
CA GLU A 216 17.03 -8.23 -26.76
C GLU A 216 16.22 -9.44 -27.24
N PRO A 217 15.16 -9.26 -28.07
CA PRO A 217 14.47 -10.37 -28.73
C PRO A 217 15.40 -11.28 -29.55
N SER A 218 16.51 -10.74 -30.06
CA SER A 218 17.55 -11.47 -30.79
C SER A 218 18.36 -12.44 -29.90
N GLY A 219 18.27 -12.32 -28.57
CA GLY A 219 19.10 -13.04 -27.60
C GLY A 219 20.34 -12.27 -27.14
N SER A 220 20.68 -11.17 -27.82
CA SER A 220 21.83 -10.32 -27.48
C SER A 220 21.74 -9.77 -26.06
N LEU A 221 22.86 -9.81 -25.32
CA LEU A 221 22.93 -9.32 -23.95
C LEU A 221 22.88 -7.80 -23.90
N ILE A 222 21.94 -7.25 -23.12
CA ILE A 222 21.80 -5.81 -22.84
C ILE A 222 22.50 -5.45 -21.52
N TYR A 223 22.26 -6.24 -20.48
CA TYR A 223 22.75 -5.95 -19.13
C TYR A 223 22.93 -7.23 -18.32
N ARG A 224 23.91 -7.23 -17.41
CA ARG A 224 24.18 -8.34 -16.48
C ARG A 224 24.25 -7.80 -15.06
N GLN A 225 23.53 -8.46 -14.16
CA GLN A 225 23.61 -8.31 -12.72
C GLN A 225 24.18 -9.60 -12.12
N PRO A 226 25.26 -9.55 -11.33
CA PRO A 226 25.74 -10.72 -10.61
C PRO A 226 24.77 -11.12 -9.48
N ALA A 227 24.95 -12.33 -8.94
CA ALA A 227 24.32 -12.69 -7.68
C ALA A 227 24.81 -11.74 -6.57
N ALA A 228 23.92 -11.38 -5.64
CA ALA A 228 24.26 -10.47 -4.56
C ALA A 228 23.62 -10.94 -3.24
N CYS A 229 24.30 -10.70 -2.13
CA CYS A 229 23.79 -10.97 -0.80
C CYS A 229 23.71 -9.67 -0.01
N ASN A 230 22.61 -9.46 0.70
CA ASN A 230 22.58 -8.41 1.73
C ASN A 230 23.49 -8.83 2.89
N THR A 231 24.53 -8.06 3.17
CA THR A 231 25.46 -8.30 4.28
C THR A 231 24.98 -7.66 5.58
N SER A 232 24.11 -6.65 5.51
CA SER A 232 23.56 -5.94 6.67
C SER A 232 22.39 -6.70 7.29
N PRO A 233 22.38 -6.95 8.62
CA PRO A 233 21.21 -7.52 9.27
C PRO A 233 20.03 -6.54 9.20
N LEU A 234 18.83 -7.07 8.97
CA LEU A 234 17.60 -6.28 9.07
C LEU A 234 17.16 -6.21 10.53
N SER A 235 16.76 -5.02 10.98
CA SER A 235 16.25 -4.81 12.33
C SER A 235 14.96 -5.62 12.58
N LEU A 236 14.65 -5.84 13.86
CA LEU A 236 13.40 -6.47 14.31
C LEU A 236 12.54 -5.41 15.03
N PRO A 237 11.83 -4.52 14.29
CA PRO A 237 11.18 -3.35 14.88
C PRO A 237 10.10 -3.69 15.92
N LEU A 238 9.53 -4.89 15.84
CA LEU A 238 8.53 -5.39 16.77
C LEU A 238 9.09 -6.37 17.82
N GLY A 239 10.40 -6.65 17.77
CA GLY A 239 10.98 -7.73 18.57
C GLY A 239 10.38 -9.09 18.21
N ARG A 240 10.08 -9.91 19.21
CA ARG A 240 9.52 -11.26 19.04
C ARG A 240 8.02 -11.18 18.72
N VAL A 241 7.62 -11.82 17.63
CA VAL A 241 6.21 -11.86 17.19
C VAL A 241 5.76 -13.30 17.08
N GLN A 242 4.73 -13.68 17.84
CA GLN A 242 4.15 -15.02 17.83
C GLN A 242 2.64 -14.96 17.65
N LYS A 243 2.07 -15.99 17.04
CA LYS A 243 0.64 -16.01 16.70
C LYS A 243 0.03 -17.40 16.79
N GLY A 244 -1.24 -17.44 17.20
CA GLY A 244 -2.02 -18.68 17.33
C GLY A 244 -1.55 -19.59 18.46
N ARG A 245 -2.20 -20.74 18.58
CA ARG A 245 -1.88 -21.78 19.57
C ARG A 245 -1.19 -23.00 18.97
N GLY A 246 -1.20 -23.12 17.64
CA GLY A 246 -0.55 -24.21 16.92
C GLY A 246 -0.42 -23.90 15.44
N TYR A 247 0.32 -24.74 14.72
CA TYR A 247 0.42 -24.65 13.26
C TYR A 247 0.83 -25.97 12.61
N TYR A 248 0.49 -26.15 11.35
CA TYR A 248 0.98 -27.27 10.54
C TYR A 248 2.31 -26.94 9.86
N ALA A 249 3.25 -27.89 9.93
CA ALA A 249 4.48 -27.89 9.15
C ALA A 249 4.83 -29.32 8.73
N GLY A 250 5.07 -29.54 7.43
CA GLY A 250 5.36 -30.88 6.89
C GLY A 250 4.24 -31.89 7.19
N GLY A 251 2.99 -31.45 7.19
CA GLY A 251 1.81 -32.29 7.49
C GLY A 251 1.62 -32.63 8.98
N LYS A 252 2.47 -32.13 9.88
CA LYS A 252 2.35 -32.37 11.33
C LYS A 252 1.88 -31.12 12.06
N LEU A 253 0.96 -31.30 13.01
CA LEU A 253 0.54 -30.26 13.94
C LEU A 253 1.64 -30.03 14.99
N ILE A 254 2.08 -28.79 15.12
CA ILE A 254 3.01 -28.33 16.15
C ILE A 254 2.20 -27.48 17.14
N GLN A 255 2.10 -27.95 18.39
CA GLN A 255 1.30 -27.32 19.46
C GLN A 255 2.06 -26.19 20.16
N ARG A 256 2.42 -25.15 19.41
CA ARG A 256 2.93 -23.88 19.95
C ARG A 256 2.64 -22.74 18.97
N PRO A 257 2.66 -21.47 19.42
CA PRO A 257 2.50 -20.33 18.53
C PRO A 257 3.50 -20.34 17.36
N TYR A 258 3.02 -19.95 16.17
CA TYR A 258 3.88 -19.75 14.99
C TYR A 258 4.75 -18.50 15.20
N ASP A 259 6.02 -18.58 14.82
CA ASP A 259 6.98 -17.49 14.97
C ASP A 259 7.05 -16.63 13.69
N PHE A 260 6.59 -15.38 13.79
CA PHE A 260 6.65 -14.38 12.72
C PHE A 260 7.80 -13.39 12.86
N THR A 261 8.68 -13.55 13.86
CA THR A 261 9.76 -12.61 14.19
C THR A 261 10.63 -12.25 12.97
N THR A 262 10.89 -13.19 12.06
CA THR A 262 11.71 -12.95 10.85
C THR A 262 10.91 -12.75 9.56
N ALA A 263 9.57 -12.71 9.65
CA ALA A 263 8.70 -12.57 8.50
C ALA A 263 8.75 -11.14 7.92
N ASN A 264 8.08 -10.97 6.77
CA ASN A 264 7.82 -9.65 6.22
C ASN A 264 7.01 -8.81 7.23
N TYR A 265 7.34 -7.54 7.34
CA TYR A 265 6.62 -6.57 8.15
C TYR A 265 6.40 -5.31 7.31
N LEU A 266 5.14 -4.97 7.09
CA LEU A 266 4.74 -3.86 6.24
C LEU A 266 3.44 -3.27 6.82
N PRO A 267 3.52 -2.21 7.63
CA PRO A 267 2.35 -1.60 8.27
C PRO A 267 1.31 -1.12 7.26
N LEU A 268 0.04 -1.08 7.67
CA LEU A 268 -1.08 -0.68 6.81
C LEU A 268 -0.90 0.73 6.26
N GLN A 269 -0.45 1.67 7.10
CA GLN A 269 -0.17 3.05 6.70
C GLN A 269 0.87 3.12 5.57
N VAL A 270 1.90 2.28 5.60
CA VAL A 270 2.93 2.28 4.56
C VAL A 270 2.34 1.86 3.21
N VAL A 271 1.51 0.81 3.18
CA VAL A 271 0.87 0.35 1.94
C VAL A 271 -0.10 1.41 1.40
N ASN A 272 -0.88 2.03 2.29
CA ASN A 272 -1.77 3.13 1.96
C ASN A 272 -1.00 4.31 1.32
N ASN A 273 0.12 4.71 1.92
CA ASN A 273 0.95 5.82 1.43
C ASN A 273 1.65 5.50 0.10
N LEU A 274 2.16 4.27 -0.07
CA LEU A 274 2.75 3.83 -1.34
C LEU A 274 1.72 3.82 -2.45
N LEU A 275 0.51 3.33 -2.19
CA LEU A 275 -0.59 3.39 -3.16
C LEU A 275 -0.93 4.84 -3.50
N LYS A 276 -1.10 5.70 -2.48
CA LYS A 276 -1.36 7.14 -2.66
C LYS A 276 -0.30 7.81 -3.52
N THR A 277 0.97 7.46 -3.35
CA THR A 277 2.09 8.00 -4.16
C THR A 277 1.98 7.59 -5.63
N VAL A 278 1.49 6.39 -5.93
CA VAL A 278 1.27 5.95 -7.33
C VAL A 278 0.04 6.63 -7.93
N ILE A 279 -1.04 6.82 -7.17
CA ILE A 279 -2.27 7.45 -7.67
C ILE A 279 -2.13 8.98 -7.78
N PHE A 280 -1.46 9.60 -6.81
CA PHE A 280 -1.27 11.04 -6.69
C PHE A 280 0.22 11.36 -6.47
N PRO A 281 1.09 11.23 -7.50
CA PRO A 281 2.53 11.47 -7.35
C PRO A 281 2.90 12.80 -6.67
N PRO A 282 2.25 13.94 -6.98
CA PRO A 282 2.56 15.21 -6.32
C PRO A 282 2.23 15.27 -4.82
N SER A 283 1.51 14.29 -4.27
CA SER A 283 1.08 14.29 -2.87
C SER A 283 2.18 13.91 -1.86
N ALA A 284 3.30 13.35 -2.33
CA ALA A 284 4.47 13.06 -1.51
C ALA A 284 5.56 14.13 -1.73
N PRO A 285 6.38 14.47 -0.73
CA PRO A 285 7.54 15.34 -0.94
C PRO A 285 8.49 14.75 -1.99
N ALA A 286 9.06 15.56 -2.87
CA ALA A 286 9.90 15.09 -3.99
C ALA A 286 11.04 14.15 -3.53
N ALA A 287 11.67 14.43 -2.38
CA ALA A 287 12.73 13.59 -1.81
C ALA A 287 12.27 12.19 -1.33
N LYS A 288 10.96 11.97 -1.19
CA LYS A 288 10.34 10.69 -0.77
C LYS A 288 9.52 10.05 -1.88
N GLN A 289 9.70 10.48 -3.13
CA GLN A 289 9.04 9.87 -4.28
C GLN A 289 9.97 8.86 -4.95
N PRO A 290 9.44 7.70 -5.40
CA PRO A 290 10.21 6.79 -6.22
C PRO A 290 10.49 7.43 -7.59
N THR A 291 11.65 7.16 -8.18
CA THR A 291 12.01 7.68 -9.51
C THR A 291 11.27 6.92 -10.61
N LEU A 292 10.03 7.35 -10.88
CA LEU A 292 9.15 6.78 -11.91
C LEU A 292 8.91 7.77 -13.05
N THR A 293 8.85 7.26 -14.29
CA THR A 293 8.41 8.06 -15.43
C THR A 293 6.88 8.17 -15.47
N ALA A 294 6.34 9.11 -16.23
CA ALA A 294 4.89 9.18 -16.49
C ALA A 294 4.35 7.87 -17.08
N ALA A 295 5.12 7.19 -17.95
CA ALA A 295 4.74 5.90 -18.51
C ALA A 295 4.70 4.76 -17.47
N ASP A 296 5.59 4.80 -16.47
CA ASP A 296 5.58 3.84 -15.35
C ASP A 296 4.38 4.06 -14.44
N ILE A 297 4.06 5.32 -14.13
CA ILE A 297 2.88 5.69 -13.33
C ILE A 297 1.61 5.21 -14.02
N SER A 298 1.41 5.55 -15.30
CA SER A 298 0.25 5.11 -16.09
C SER A 298 0.16 3.57 -16.17
N PHE A 299 1.30 2.89 -16.28
CA PHE A 299 1.34 1.43 -16.27
C PHE A 299 0.90 0.82 -14.93
N LEU A 300 1.41 1.33 -13.81
CA LEU A 300 1.01 0.87 -12.48
C LEU A 300 -0.47 1.14 -12.23
N GLN A 301 -0.95 2.37 -12.50
CA GLN A 301 -2.35 2.76 -12.34
C GLN A 301 -3.29 1.89 -13.18
N TYR A 302 -2.93 1.59 -14.43
CA TYR A 302 -3.72 0.70 -15.28
C TYR A 302 -3.85 -0.70 -14.65
N TYR A 303 -2.74 -1.34 -14.26
CA TYR A 303 -2.81 -2.72 -13.75
C TYR A 303 -3.27 -2.82 -12.29
N LEU A 304 -3.23 -1.74 -11.50
CA LEU A 304 -3.88 -1.67 -10.19
C LEU A 304 -5.42 -1.61 -10.31
N SER A 305 -5.95 -0.97 -11.36
CA SER A 305 -7.40 -0.85 -11.58
C SER A 305 -7.99 -1.98 -12.41
N ALA A 306 -7.23 -2.50 -13.38
CA ALA A 306 -7.70 -3.52 -14.32
C ALA A 306 -8.15 -4.80 -13.62
N THR A 307 -9.15 -5.45 -14.21
CA THR A 307 -9.50 -6.83 -13.89
C THR A 307 -8.66 -7.78 -14.74
N PRO A 308 -8.47 -9.05 -14.33
CA PRO A 308 -7.75 -10.02 -15.15
C PRO A 308 -8.30 -10.11 -16.59
N GLN A 309 -9.62 -10.22 -16.74
CA GLN A 309 -10.31 -10.34 -18.02
C GLN A 309 -10.23 -9.06 -18.88
N SER A 310 -10.29 -7.88 -18.26
CA SER A 310 -10.24 -6.60 -18.98
C SER A 310 -8.82 -6.11 -19.26
N SER A 311 -7.79 -6.82 -18.78
CA SER A 311 -6.39 -6.38 -18.86
C SER A 311 -5.72 -6.56 -20.22
N GLY A 312 -6.35 -7.34 -21.11
CA GLY A 312 -5.75 -7.78 -22.37
C GLY A 312 -4.61 -8.80 -22.22
N PHE A 313 -4.25 -9.20 -20.99
CA PHE A 313 -3.18 -10.15 -20.72
C PHE A 313 -3.70 -11.58 -20.90
N ARG A 314 -3.35 -12.21 -22.03
CA ARG A 314 -3.96 -13.48 -22.49
C ARG A 314 -3.94 -14.62 -21.46
N PRO A 315 -2.88 -14.81 -20.65
CA PRO A 315 -2.87 -15.87 -19.64
C PRO A 315 -4.00 -15.80 -18.63
N TYR A 316 -4.66 -14.64 -18.45
CA TYR A 316 -5.72 -14.43 -17.45
C TYR A 316 -7.08 -14.06 -18.05
N ALA A 317 -7.31 -14.43 -19.31
CA ALA A 317 -8.62 -14.26 -19.96
C ALA A 317 -9.64 -15.34 -19.55
N GLY A 318 -9.19 -16.44 -18.96
CA GLY A 318 -10.02 -17.59 -18.57
C GLY A 318 -10.97 -17.31 -17.39
N PRO A 319 -12.01 -18.15 -17.21
CA PRO A 319 -13.04 -17.98 -16.19
C PRO A 319 -12.54 -18.23 -14.76
N GLU A 320 -11.36 -18.80 -14.57
CA GLU A 320 -10.69 -18.94 -13.27
C GLU A 320 -10.29 -17.58 -12.67
N TYR A 321 -10.06 -16.58 -13.53
CA TYR A 321 -9.76 -15.21 -13.13
C TYR A 321 -10.96 -14.30 -13.43
N PHE A 322 -11.84 -14.14 -12.44
CA PHE A 322 -13.05 -13.33 -12.58
C PHE A 322 -12.81 -11.84 -12.24
N ALA A 323 -13.77 -10.97 -12.59
CA ALA A 323 -13.60 -9.52 -12.49
C ALA A 323 -13.20 -9.01 -11.09
N ALA A 324 -13.83 -9.55 -10.03
CA ALA A 324 -13.53 -9.20 -8.65
C ALA A 324 -12.38 -10.02 -8.01
N TYR A 325 -11.57 -10.76 -8.79
CA TYR A 325 -10.56 -11.70 -8.26
C TYR A 325 -9.61 -11.11 -7.21
N LYS A 326 -9.29 -9.81 -7.34
CA LYS A 326 -8.50 -9.03 -6.36
C LYS A 326 -9.26 -7.82 -5.80
N LYS A 327 -10.58 -7.75 -5.90
CA LYS A 327 -11.37 -6.62 -5.37
C LYS A 327 -12.07 -7.07 -4.09
N TYR A 328 -11.42 -6.92 -2.94
CA TYR A 328 -11.96 -7.44 -1.67
C TYR A 328 -12.86 -6.40 -1.02
N LEU A 329 -12.40 -5.16 -0.92
CA LEU A 329 -13.28 -4.04 -0.60
C LEU A 329 -14.31 -3.88 -1.72
N TYR A 330 -15.55 -3.62 -1.34
CA TYR A 330 -16.72 -3.42 -2.20
C TYR A 330 -17.29 -4.69 -2.89
N TYR A 331 -16.46 -5.60 -3.38
CA TYR A 331 -16.93 -6.82 -4.08
C TYR A 331 -16.68 -8.14 -3.34
N GLY A 332 -15.92 -8.14 -2.24
CA GLY A 332 -15.70 -9.35 -1.42
C GLY A 332 -15.11 -10.52 -2.19
N ARG A 333 -14.38 -10.26 -3.29
CA ARG A 333 -13.87 -11.31 -4.18
C ARG A 333 -14.96 -12.27 -4.69
N GLN A 334 -16.20 -11.81 -4.82
CA GLN A 334 -17.30 -12.66 -5.29
C GLN A 334 -17.17 -12.96 -6.78
N ARG A 335 -17.29 -14.23 -7.16
CA ARG A 335 -17.11 -14.65 -8.57
C ARG A 335 -18.17 -14.09 -9.51
N GLN A 336 -19.38 -13.90 -8.99
CA GLN A 336 -20.55 -13.36 -9.68
C GLN A 336 -20.72 -11.84 -9.52
N ALA A 337 -19.77 -11.16 -8.85
CA ALA A 337 -19.81 -9.71 -8.77
C ALA A 337 -19.72 -9.10 -10.17
N GLN A 338 -20.65 -8.21 -10.48
CA GLN A 338 -20.64 -7.41 -11.69
C GLN A 338 -19.99 -6.06 -11.36
N PRO A 339 -18.82 -5.72 -11.96
CA PRO A 339 -18.21 -4.42 -11.76
C PRO A 339 -19.18 -3.29 -12.13
N GLN A 340 -19.27 -2.29 -11.25
CA GLN A 340 -20.17 -1.16 -11.44
C GLN A 340 -19.62 -0.30 -12.58
N PRO A 341 -20.42 -0.01 -13.62
CA PRO A 341 -19.95 0.80 -14.74
C PRO A 341 -19.55 2.22 -14.31
N GLY A 342 -18.29 2.58 -14.54
CA GLY A 342 -17.71 3.88 -14.16
C GLY A 342 -16.98 3.89 -12.82
N LEU A 343 -17.13 2.85 -11.99
CA LEU A 343 -16.37 2.69 -10.76
C LEU A 343 -15.03 2.00 -11.06
N ARG A 344 -13.94 2.70 -10.78
CA ARG A 344 -12.58 2.16 -10.79
C ARG A 344 -12.08 1.99 -9.37
N ILE A 345 -11.53 0.83 -9.08
CA ILE A 345 -10.91 0.51 -7.81
C ILE A 345 -9.46 0.15 -8.08
N TYR A 346 -8.52 0.99 -7.65
CA TYR A 346 -7.08 0.77 -7.79
C TYR A 346 -6.57 0.17 -6.49
N ASN A 347 -6.14 -1.09 -6.48
CA ASN A 347 -5.87 -1.73 -5.21
C ASN A 347 -4.78 -2.80 -5.21
N ILE A 348 -4.29 -3.08 -4.00
CA ILE A 348 -3.44 -4.21 -3.69
C ILE A 348 -4.04 -4.98 -2.51
N VAL A 349 -4.02 -6.31 -2.59
CA VAL A 349 -4.64 -7.19 -1.59
C VAL A 349 -3.65 -8.18 -0.99
N GLY A 350 -3.93 -8.63 0.22
CA GLY A 350 -3.23 -9.68 0.93
C GLY A 350 -4.21 -10.70 1.52
N MET A 351 -3.88 -11.98 1.42
CA MET A 351 -4.65 -13.07 2.04
C MET A 351 -3.66 -14.17 2.44
N SER A 352 -3.43 -14.37 3.72
CA SER A 352 -2.55 -15.43 4.23
C SER A 352 -2.62 -15.56 5.74
N HIS A 353 -2.48 -16.78 6.28
CA HIS A 353 -2.35 -17.02 7.72
C HIS A 353 -3.46 -16.36 8.55
N GLY A 354 -4.71 -16.48 8.12
CA GLY A 354 -5.87 -15.83 8.75
C GLY A 354 -6.04 -14.34 8.46
N TYR A 355 -5.03 -13.65 7.93
CA TYR A 355 -5.15 -12.24 7.56
C TYR A 355 -5.76 -12.04 6.17
N LEU A 356 -6.62 -11.04 6.06
CA LEU A 356 -7.12 -10.40 4.85
C LEU A 356 -6.75 -8.91 4.90
N ALA A 357 -6.32 -8.37 3.78
CA ALA A 357 -6.07 -6.95 3.66
C ALA A 357 -6.36 -6.45 2.24
N ASP A 358 -6.79 -5.21 2.14
CA ASP A 358 -7.00 -4.51 0.87
C ASP A 358 -6.72 -3.01 1.10
N CYS A 359 -5.88 -2.43 0.25
CA CYS A 359 -5.61 -0.99 0.21
C CYS A 359 -6.07 -0.49 -1.15
N ALA A 360 -7.05 0.41 -1.17
CA ALA A 360 -7.75 0.77 -2.38
C ALA A 360 -7.99 2.28 -2.50
N TYR A 361 -7.85 2.79 -3.73
CA TYR A 361 -8.37 4.07 -4.16
C TYR A 361 -9.62 3.83 -5.03
N PHE A 362 -10.70 4.52 -4.71
CA PHE A 362 -11.99 4.45 -5.38
C PHE A 362 -12.23 5.72 -6.18
N PHE A 363 -12.61 5.56 -7.44
CA PHE A 363 -13.01 6.66 -8.30
C PHE A 363 -14.21 6.27 -9.14
N ASP A 364 -15.33 6.95 -8.95
CA ASP A 364 -16.53 6.78 -9.75
C ASP A 364 -16.70 7.97 -10.70
N GLU A 365 -16.42 7.73 -11.97
CA GLU A 365 -16.47 8.76 -13.03
C GLU A 365 -17.85 9.40 -13.18
N LYS A 366 -18.93 8.65 -12.93
CA LYS A 366 -20.30 9.11 -13.18
C LYS A 366 -20.82 9.98 -12.06
N SER A 367 -20.54 9.59 -10.82
CA SER A 367 -21.02 10.29 -9.62
C SER A 367 -20.00 11.29 -9.06
N GLY A 368 -18.76 11.30 -9.55
CA GLY A 368 -17.69 12.14 -9.04
C GLY A 368 -17.23 11.75 -7.63
N ILE A 369 -17.47 10.50 -7.23
CA ILE A 369 -17.05 9.96 -5.94
C ILE A 369 -15.58 9.61 -5.99
N GLU A 370 -14.83 10.04 -4.98
CA GLU A 370 -13.40 9.83 -4.89
C GLU A 370 -12.97 9.70 -3.43
N PHE A 371 -12.32 8.59 -3.07
CA PHE A 371 -11.80 8.35 -1.72
C PHE A 371 -10.75 7.23 -1.71
N MET A 372 -9.99 7.10 -0.63
CA MET A 372 -9.20 5.88 -0.35
C MET A 372 -9.75 5.15 0.87
N LEU A 373 -9.61 3.84 0.85
CA LEU A 373 -9.99 2.95 1.93
C LEU A 373 -9.01 1.78 1.99
N SER A 374 -8.42 1.59 3.17
CA SER A 374 -7.53 0.47 3.46
C SER A 374 -8.02 -0.27 4.69
N ALA A 375 -7.98 -1.59 4.69
CA ALA A 375 -8.38 -2.39 5.84
C ALA A 375 -7.52 -3.64 6.00
N VAL A 376 -7.34 -4.06 7.25
CA VAL A 376 -6.78 -5.36 7.67
C VAL A 376 -7.79 -6.05 8.58
N LEU A 377 -7.93 -7.36 8.42
CA LEU A 377 -8.81 -8.20 9.22
C LEU A 377 -8.16 -9.57 9.45
N TYR A 378 -8.22 -10.09 10.67
CA TYR A 378 -7.74 -11.42 11.04
C TYR A 378 -8.92 -12.35 11.36
N VAL A 379 -9.03 -13.46 10.63
CA VAL A 379 -10.05 -14.51 10.80
C VAL A 379 -9.36 -15.87 10.93
N ASN A 380 -9.27 -16.35 12.16
CA ASN A 380 -8.70 -17.67 12.49
C ASN A 380 -9.23 -18.10 13.86
N ALA A 381 -10.50 -18.51 13.94
CA ALA A 381 -11.15 -18.72 15.22
C ALA A 381 -10.56 -19.90 16.00
N ASP A 382 -10.06 -20.93 15.33
CA ASP A 382 -9.46 -22.09 15.98
C ASP A 382 -8.00 -21.85 16.42
N GLY A 383 -7.39 -20.75 15.99
CA GLY A 383 -6.03 -20.35 16.33
C GLY A 383 -4.94 -21.25 15.78
N ILE A 384 -5.22 -22.09 14.78
CA ILE A 384 -4.24 -22.95 14.11
C ILE A 384 -3.81 -22.29 12.81
N LEU A 385 -2.51 -22.21 12.56
CA LEU A 385 -1.99 -21.68 11.30
C LEU A 385 -1.63 -22.80 10.33
N ASN A 386 -1.77 -22.52 9.04
CA ASN A 386 -1.41 -23.42 7.93
C ASN A 386 -2.20 -24.74 7.85
N ASP A 387 -3.38 -24.80 8.47
CA ASP A 387 -4.35 -25.90 8.32
C ASP A 387 -5.35 -25.68 7.16
N GLY A 388 -5.43 -24.45 6.65
CA GLY A 388 -6.34 -24.06 5.58
C GLY A 388 -7.75 -23.71 6.04
N GLN A 389 -8.01 -23.68 7.35
CA GLN A 389 -9.33 -23.44 7.93
C GLN A 389 -9.42 -22.01 8.46
N TYR A 390 -9.75 -21.07 7.57
CA TYR A 390 -9.96 -19.67 7.92
C TYR A 390 -11.36 -19.22 7.51
N GLU A 391 -11.97 -18.32 8.27
CA GLU A 391 -13.31 -17.77 7.98
C GLU A 391 -13.27 -16.69 6.87
N TYR A 392 -12.42 -16.87 5.86
CA TYR A 392 -12.25 -15.93 4.75
C TYR A 392 -13.54 -15.70 3.98
N THR A 393 -14.26 -16.77 3.63
CA THR A 393 -15.47 -16.69 2.79
C THR A 393 -16.74 -16.42 3.58
N THR A 394 -16.78 -16.83 4.85
CA THR A 394 -17.98 -16.72 5.71
C THR A 394 -18.01 -15.41 6.50
N MET A 395 -16.85 -14.87 6.86
CA MET A 395 -16.76 -13.65 7.68
C MET A 395 -15.96 -12.55 6.98
N GLY A 396 -14.72 -12.86 6.56
CA GLY A 396 -13.77 -11.81 6.23
C GLY A 396 -14.04 -11.06 4.92
N LEU A 397 -14.20 -11.77 3.81
CA LEU A 397 -14.54 -11.19 2.52
C LEU A 397 -15.93 -10.53 2.51
N PRO A 398 -16.98 -11.09 3.14
CA PRO A 398 -18.25 -10.40 3.34
C PRO A 398 -18.10 -9.07 4.10
N PHE A 399 -17.31 -9.05 5.19
CA PHE A 399 -17.06 -7.81 5.93
C PHE A 399 -16.38 -6.74 5.06
N LEU A 400 -15.34 -7.09 4.31
CA LEU A 400 -14.65 -6.15 3.41
C LEU A 400 -15.57 -5.63 2.30
N ALA A 401 -16.44 -6.48 1.74
CA ALA A 401 -17.45 -6.04 0.77
C ALA A 401 -18.37 -4.98 1.38
N GLN A 402 -18.95 -5.28 2.53
CA GLN A 402 -19.87 -4.39 3.24
C GLN A 402 -19.19 -3.08 3.66
N LEU A 403 -17.93 -3.15 4.11
CA LEU A 403 -17.16 -1.96 4.49
C LEU A 403 -16.98 -1.03 3.28
N GLY A 404 -16.52 -1.56 2.15
CA GLY A 404 -16.35 -0.78 0.92
C GLY A 404 -17.67 -0.16 0.41
N GLN A 405 -18.75 -0.92 0.40
CA GLN A 405 -20.08 -0.45 0.00
C GLN A 405 -20.62 0.62 0.96
N THR A 406 -20.32 0.52 2.25
CA THR A 406 -20.77 1.45 3.29
C THR A 406 -20.06 2.79 3.18
N VAL A 407 -18.73 2.79 3.00
CA VAL A 407 -17.97 4.03 2.76
C VAL A 407 -18.36 4.66 1.41
N TYR A 408 -18.58 3.86 0.38
CA TYR A 408 -19.08 4.37 -0.90
C TYR A 408 -20.45 5.08 -0.75
N ARG A 409 -21.38 4.51 0.02
CA ARG A 409 -22.68 5.15 0.33
C ARG A 409 -22.54 6.44 1.15
N LEU A 410 -21.60 6.49 2.10
CA LEU A 410 -21.27 7.73 2.80
C LEU A 410 -20.84 8.82 1.80
N GLU A 411 -19.94 8.48 0.89
CA GLU A 411 -19.46 9.40 -0.15
C GLU A 411 -20.54 9.81 -1.15
N GLN A 412 -21.56 8.98 -1.42
CA GLN A 412 -22.70 9.36 -2.27
C GLN A 412 -23.48 10.56 -1.71
N HIS A 413 -23.58 10.67 -0.38
CA HIS A 413 -24.38 11.70 0.29
C HIS A 413 -23.53 12.89 0.79
N ARG A 414 -22.21 12.83 0.57
CA ARG A 414 -21.31 13.86 1.05
C ARG A 414 -21.37 15.10 0.15
N PRO A 415 -21.59 16.31 0.70
CA PRO A 415 -21.45 17.53 -0.08
C PRO A 415 -20.00 17.72 -0.52
N ARG A 416 -19.81 18.10 -1.78
CA ARG A 416 -18.51 18.38 -2.39
C ARG A 416 -18.52 19.78 -3.00
N PRO A 417 -17.58 20.66 -2.64
CA PRO A 417 -17.47 21.98 -3.27
C PRO A 417 -17.16 21.89 -4.77
N PHE A 418 -16.33 20.93 -5.18
CA PHE A 418 -15.91 20.73 -6.57
C PHE A 418 -16.03 19.25 -6.96
N ARG A 419 -16.54 18.99 -8.17
CA ARG A 419 -16.56 17.64 -8.75
C ARG A 419 -15.23 17.36 -9.44
N PRO A 420 -14.65 16.16 -9.27
CA PRO A 420 -13.44 15.80 -9.98
C PRO A 420 -13.72 15.72 -11.48
N PHE A 421 -12.82 16.29 -12.27
CA PHE A 421 -12.76 16.01 -13.71
C PHE A 421 -11.43 15.33 -14.03
N LEU A 422 -11.46 14.29 -14.86
CA LEU A 422 -10.24 13.67 -15.35
C LEU A 422 -9.59 14.60 -16.38
N PRO A 423 -8.26 14.83 -16.31
CA PRO A 423 -7.54 15.33 -17.47
C PRO A 423 -7.74 14.34 -18.63
N ALA A 424 -7.89 14.85 -19.87
CA ALA A 424 -8.02 14.00 -21.05
C ALA A 424 -6.88 12.96 -21.09
N PRO A 425 -7.13 11.70 -21.50
CA PRO A 425 -6.08 10.70 -21.59
C PRO A 425 -5.00 11.22 -22.54
N THR A 426 -3.79 11.44 -22.02
CA THR A 426 -2.60 11.62 -22.86
C THR A 426 -2.49 10.37 -23.74
N SER A 427 -2.46 10.58 -25.05
CA SER A 427 -2.46 9.55 -26.10
C SER A 427 -1.55 8.36 -25.78
N ARG A 428 -2.06 7.16 -26.05
CA ARG A 428 -1.52 5.84 -25.71
C ARG A 428 -0.10 5.56 -26.16
#